data_AF-A0A967JAN7-F1
#
_entry.id   AF-A0A967JAN7-F1
#
_cell.length_a   1.000
_cell.length_b   1.000
_cell.length_c   1.000
_cell.angle_alpha   90.00
_cell.angle_beta   90.00
_cell.angle_gamma   90.00
#
_symmetry.space_group_name_H-M   'P 1'
#
loop_
_entity.id
_entity.type
_entity.pdbx_description
1 polymer ?
#
loop_
_entity_poly.entity_id
_entity_poly.type
_entity_poly.pdbx_seq_one_letter_code
_entity_poly.pdbx_strand_id
1 'polypeptide(L)'
;MNDREFDQCRTRLSDNLEELVALLRENSEHDWADQLQLLGRGVAEPDALSLDRLMNAYNAAGSLNDLELTPARGHNIRDTDVGFVNQQLTRLRTLVWNDAKAMRRELRHR
;
A
#
# COMPACT_ATOMS: atom_id res chain seq x y z
N MET A 1 -12.04 11.04 -14.87
CA MET A 1 -10.63 10.75 -15.21
C MET A 1 -10.65 10.14 -16.59
N ASN A 2 -9.92 10.67 -17.56
CA ASN A 2 -9.88 10.02 -18.88
C ASN A 2 -9.13 8.69 -18.80
N ASP A 3 -9.25 7.83 -19.81
CA ASP A 3 -8.67 6.48 -19.76
C ASP A 3 -7.15 6.49 -19.59
N ARG A 4 -6.45 7.45 -20.20
CA ARG A 4 -5.00 7.62 -20.03
C ARG A 4 -4.64 7.98 -18.58
N GLU A 5 -5.37 8.90 -17.96
CA GLU A 5 -5.16 9.27 -16.56
C GLU A 5 -5.46 8.08 -15.63
N PHE A 6 -6.46 7.26 -15.96
CA PHE A 6 -6.81 6.06 -15.21
C PHE A 6 -5.70 5.00 -15.30
N ASP A 7 -5.18 4.75 -16.49
CA ASP A 7 -4.05 3.85 -16.69
C ASP A 7 -2.80 4.32 -15.96
N GLN A 8 -2.49 5.63 -16.02
CA GLN A 8 -1.36 6.19 -15.28
C GLN A 8 -1.54 6.06 -13.76
N CYS A 9 -2.76 6.25 -13.26
CA CYS A 9 -3.07 6.07 -11.84
C CYS A 9 -2.92 4.61 -11.42
N ARG A 10 -3.38 3.67 -12.25
CA ARG A 10 -3.20 2.23 -12.04
C ARG A 10 -1.73 1.82 -12.00
N THR A 11 -0.93 2.30 -12.95
CA THR A 11 0.52 2.01 -12.98
C THR A 11 1.19 2.52 -11.71
N ARG A 12 0.97 3.78 -11.32
CA ARG A 12 1.52 4.31 -10.06
C ARG A 12 1.05 3.53 -8.84
N LEU A 13 -0.21 3.10 -8.80
CA LEU A 13 -0.72 2.28 -7.70
C LEU A 13 0.03 0.93 -7.62
N SER A 14 0.22 0.27 -8.75
CA SER A 14 0.98 -0.99 -8.84
C SER A 14 2.42 -0.80 -8.38
N ASP A 15 3.12 0.19 -8.92
CA ASP A 15 4.53 0.45 -8.60
C ASP A 15 4.72 0.77 -7.11
N ASN A 16 3.87 1.63 -6.53
CA ASN A 16 3.94 1.99 -5.12
C ASN A 16 3.58 0.80 -4.20
N LEU A 17 2.69 -0.10 -4.63
CA LEU A 17 2.39 -1.34 -3.90
C LEU A 17 3.56 -2.31 -3.92
N GLU A 18 4.22 -2.46 -5.06
CA GLU A 18 5.43 -3.29 -5.19
C GLU A 18 6.57 -2.74 -4.31
N GLU A 19 6.80 -1.43 -4.34
CA GLU A 19 7.80 -0.78 -3.47
C GLU A 19 7.44 -0.93 -1.99
N LEU A 20 6.16 -0.81 -1.62
CA LEU A 20 5.70 -1.03 -0.26
C LEU A 20 5.93 -2.47 0.20
N VAL A 21 5.58 -3.46 -0.64
CA VAL A 21 5.83 -4.88 -0.34
C VAL A 21 7.32 -5.15 -0.19
N ALA A 22 8.17 -4.59 -1.06
CA ALA A 22 9.61 -4.73 -0.97
C ALA A 22 10.16 -4.15 0.35
N LEU A 23 9.76 -2.93 0.71
CA LEU A 23 10.15 -2.30 1.97
C LEU A 23 9.79 -3.17 3.19
N LEU A 24 8.59 -3.76 3.20
CA LEU A 24 8.17 -4.64 4.31
C LEU A 24 9.02 -5.91 4.37
N ARG A 25 9.25 -6.58 3.23
CA ARG A 25 10.06 -7.81 3.17
C ARG A 25 11.52 -7.57 3.58
N GLU A 26 12.13 -6.50 3.10
CA GLU A 26 13.51 -6.12 3.46
C GLU A 26 13.67 -5.95 4.98
N ASN A 27 12.61 -5.50 5.65
CA ASN A 27 12.59 -5.25 7.08
C ASN A 27 11.95 -6.39 7.90
N SER A 28 11.81 -7.58 7.29
CA SER A 28 11.28 -8.81 7.90
C SER A 28 9.79 -8.79 8.29
N GLU A 29 9.03 -7.83 7.80
CA GLU A 29 7.58 -7.74 7.98
C GLU A 29 6.87 -8.53 6.86
N HIS A 30 6.73 -9.83 7.06
CA HIS A 30 6.23 -10.75 6.03
C HIS A 30 4.70 -10.80 5.95
N ASP A 31 4.00 -10.67 7.09
CA ASP A 31 2.56 -10.82 7.16
C ASP A 31 1.85 -9.72 6.36
N TRP A 32 2.23 -8.46 6.58
CA TRP A 32 1.71 -7.35 5.80
C TRP A 32 2.17 -7.39 4.34
N ALA A 33 3.39 -7.84 4.07
CA ALA A 33 3.89 -7.97 2.70
C ALA A 33 3.05 -8.97 1.88
N ASP A 34 2.76 -10.14 2.45
CA ASP A 34 1.96 -11.19 1.81
C ASP A 34 0.51 -10.73 1.61
N GLN A 35 -0.08 -10.08 2.62
CA GLN A 35 -1.43 -9.52 2.53
C GLN A 35 -1.52 -8.45 1.43
N LEU A 36 -0.57 -7.52 1.36
CA LEU A 36 -0.56 -6.47 0.34
C LEU A 36 -0.29 -7.02 -1.06
N GLN A 37 0.56 -8.03 -1.18
CA GLN A 37 0.79 -8.71 -2.45
C GLN A 37 -0.49 -9.40 -2.96
N LEU A 38 -1.28 -10.02 -2.06
CA LEU A 38 -2.57 -10.60 -2.40
C LEU A 38 -3.57 -9.53 -2.87
N LEU A 39 -3.67 -8.41 -2.16
CA LEU A 39 -4.54 -7.28 -2.51
C LEU A 39 -4.12 -6.64 -3.84
N GLY A 40 -2.82 -6.53 -4.10
CA GLY A 40 -2.25 -5.95 -5.32
C GLY A 40 -2.58 -6.72 -6.59
N ARG A 41 -2.87 -8.03 -6.52
CA ARG A 41 -3.32 -8.81 -7.69
C ARG A 41 -4.61 -8.24 -8.32
N GLY A 42 -5.46 -7.63 -7.49
CA GLY A 42 -6.70 -6.99 -7.94
C GLY A 42 -6.51 -5.59 -8.56
N VAL A 43 -5.28 -5.10 -8.70
CA VAL A 43 -4.98 -3.77 -9.28
C VAL A 43 -4.73 -3.84 -10.79
N ALA A 44 -4.34 -5.01 -11.33
CA ALA A 44 -4.12 -5.17 -12.77
C ALA A 44 -5.41 -4.97 -13.58
N GLU A 45 -6.51 -5.54 -13.10
CA GLU A 45 -7.87 -5.36 -13.61
C GLU A 45 -8.75 -4.87 -12.45
N PRO A 46 -8.69 -3.57 -12.13
CA PRO A 46 -9.33 -3.04 -10.92
C PRO A 46 -10.83 -2.95 -11.10
N ASP A 47 -11.57 -3.51 -10.14
CA ASP A 47 -12.98 -3.27 -9.95
C ASP A 47 -13.21 -2.49 -8.63
N ALA A 48 -14.45 -2.02 -8.41
CA ALA A 48 -14.75 -1.26 -7.20
C ALA A 48 -14.51 -2.08 -5.91
N LEU A 49 -14.72 -3.40 -5.95
CA LEU A 49 -14.57 -4.30 -4.82
C LEU A 49 -13.09 -4.58 -4.51
N SER A 50 -12.22 -4.72 -5.52
CA SER A 50 -10.79 -4.92 -5.34
C SER A 50 -10.14 -3.69 -4.70
N LEU A 51 -10.55 -2.49 -5.13
CA LEU A 51 -10.11 -1.24 -4.51
C LEU A 51 -10.70 -1.05 -3.10
N ASP A 52 -11.95 -1.43 -2.86
CA ASP A 52 -12.53 -1.40 -1.51
C ASP A 52 -11.79 -2.35 -0.55
N ARG A 53 -11.42 -3.55 -1.00
CA ARG A 53 -10.60 -4.49 -0.20
C ARG A 53 -9.24 -3.91 0.14
N LEU A 54 -8.55 -3.30 -0.83
CA LEU A 54 -7.27 -2.63 -0.59
C LEU A 54 -7.43 -1.49 0.41
N MET A 55 -8.45 -0.64 0.23
CA MET A 55 -8.71 0.48 1.13
C MET A 55 -9.10 0.02 2.54
N ASN A 56 -9.77 -1.12 2.70
CA ASN A 56 -10.11 -1.67 4.02
C ASN A 56 -8.88 -2.08 4.83
N ALA A 57 -7.75 -2.40 4.18
CA ALA A 57 -6.48 -2.66 4.87
C ALA A 57 -5.96 -1.46 5.69
N TYR A 58 -6.47 -0.25 5.42
CA TYR A 58 -6.12 0.99 6.11
C TYR A 58 -7.10 1.36 7.23
N ASN A 59 -8.24 0.66 7.34
CA ASN A 59 -9.36 1.06 8.20
C ASN A 59 -9.70 -0.05 9.21
N ALA A 60 -8.88 -0.20 10.25
CA ALA A 60 -9.14 -1.04 11.43
C ALA A 60 -8.10 -0.76 12.52
N ALA A 61 -8.34 -1.23 13.75
CA ALA A 61 -7.28 -1.34 14.75
C ALA A 61 -6.31 -2.47 14.38
N GLY A 62 -5.01 -2.18 14.38
CA GLY A 62 -4.00 -3.09 13.84
C GLY A 62 -3.98 -3.09 12.32
N SER A 63 -4.42 -1.99 11.69
CA SER A 63 -4.39 -1.82 10.23
C SER A 63 -2.99 -1.50 9.74
N LEU A 64 -2.85 -1.39 8.42
CA LEU A 64 -1.62 -0.91 7.81
C LEU A 64 -1.23 0.47 8.34
N ASN A 65 -2.17 1.33 8.75
CA ASN A 65 -1.84 2.64 9.32
C ASN A 65 -1.18 2.55 10.70
N ASP A 66 -1.44 1.48 11.45
CA ASP A 66 -0.91 1.28 12.81
C ASP A 66 0.44 0.55 12.83
N LEU A 67 0.84 -0.01 11.68
CA LEU A 67 2.10 -0.73 11.56
C LEU A 67 3.28 0.25 11.66
N GLU A 68 4.18 -0.04 12.59
CA GLU A 68 5.41 0.69 12.82
C GLU A 68 6.58 -0.31 12.76
N LEU A 69 7.56 0.00 11.91
CA LEU A 69 8.72 -0.86 11.73
C LEU A 69 9.80 -0.49 12.73
N THR A 70 9.94 -1.30 13.78
CA THR A 70 10.95 -1.11 14.83
C THR A 70 11.68 -2.41 15.20
N PRO A 71 12.93 -2.35 15.69
CA PRO A 71 13.68 -3.54 16.11
C PRO A 71 13.04 -4.21 17.32
N ALA A 72 12.42 -3.43 18.21
CA ALA A 72 11.68 -3.93 19.38
C ALA A 72 10.50 -4.85 19.00
N ARG A 73 10.00 -4.75 17.76
CA ARG A 73 8.95 -5.62 17.20
C ARG A 73 9.50 -6.76 16.32
N GLY A 74 10.83 -6.94 16.28
CA GLY A 74 11.48 -8.01 15.52
C GLY A 74 11.85 -7.64 14.07
N HIS A 75 11.71 -6.38 13.67
CA HIS A 75 12.09 -5.93 12.33
C HIS A 75 13.60 -5.79 12.19
N ASN A 76 14.11 -6.12 11.00
CA ASN A 76 15.53 -6.05 10.68
C ASN A 76 15.96 -4.61 10.33
N ILE A 77 15.90 -3.71 11.30
CA ILE A 77 16.22 -2.29 11.17
C ILE A 77 17.25 -1.92 12.23
N ARG A 78 18.15 -0.97 11.94
CA ARG A 78 19.00 -0.35 12.97
C ARG A 78 18.22 0.76 13.65
N ASP A 79 18.38 0.94 14.96
CA ASP A 79 17.67 2.00 15.70
C ASP A 79 17.83 3.40 15.07
N THR A 80 19.00 3.68 14.47
CA THR A 80 19.29 4.94 13.76
C THR A 80 18.46 5.14 12.49
N ASP A 81 18.00 4.06 11.87
CA ASP A 81 17.35 4.04 10.57
C ASP A 81 15.81 3.96 10.71
N VAL A 82 15.28 3.69 11.91
CA VAL A 82 13.84 3.57 12.21
C VAL A 82 13.05 4.77 11.72
N GLY A 83 13.53 5.99 11.98
CA GLY A 83 12.85 7.21 11.56
C GLY A 83 12.75 7.32 10.03
N PHE A 84 13.84 7.02 9.33
CA PHE A 84 13.88 7.04 7.86
C PHE A 84 12.96 5.97 7.26
N VAL A 85 13.04 4.73 7.74
CA VAL A 85 12.21 3.62 7.23
C VAL A 85 10.72 3.89 7.44
N ASN A 86 10.32 4.38 8.61
CA ASN A 86 8.90 4.69 8.87
C ASN A 86 8.41 5.93 8.11
N GLN A 87 9.29 6.87 7.76
CA GLN A 87 8.95 7.96 6.84
C GLN A 87 8.66 7.42 5.43
N GLN A 88 9.49 6.50 4.93
CA GLN A 88 9.28 5.85 3.64
C GLN A 88 7.97 5.04 3.63
N LEU A 89 7.73 4.29 4.70
CA LEU A 89 6.49 3.54 4.91
C LEU A 89 5.25 4.44 4.89
N THR A 90 5.28 5.56 5.62
CA THR A 90 4.20 6.55 5.64
C THR A 90 3.95 7.16 4.26
N ARG A 91 5.02 7.50 3.55
CA ARG A 91 4.95 8.03 2.18
C ARG A 91 4.27 7.03 1.24
N LEU A 92 4.73 5.78 1.21
CA LEU A 92 4.19 4.74 0.32
C LEU A 92 2.72 4.44 0.63
N ARG A 93 2.38 4.30 1.92
CA ARG A 93 0.99 4.13 2.36
C ARG A 93 0.08 5.24 1.84
N THR A 94 0.54 6.48 1.95
CA THR A 94 -0.21 7.66 1.50
C THR A 94 -0.40 7.66 -0.01
N LEU A 95 0.65 7.32 -0.78
CA LEU A 95 0.57 7.24 -2.24
C LEU A 95 -0.41 6.17 -2.70
N VAL A 96 -0.29 4.95 -2.18
CA VAL A 96 -1.19 3.83 -2.48
C VAL A 96 -2.64 4.18 -2.13
N TRP A 97 -2.89 4.75 -0.95
CA TRP A 97 -4.24 5.16 -0.54
C TRP A 97 -4.85 6.19 -1.48
N ASN A 98 -4.07 7.21 -1.87
CA ASN A 98 -4.56 8.29 -2.72
C ASN A 98 -4.90 7.81 -4.13
N ASP A 99 -4.03 7.00 -4.75
CA ASP A 99 -4.29 6.45 -6.09
C ASP A 99 -5.48 5.46 -6.05
N ALA A 100 -5.54 4.55 -5.06
CA ALA A 100 -6.68 3.63 -4.90
C ALA A 100 -8.01 4.37 -4.70
N LYS A 101 -8.02 5.42 -3.87
CA LYS A 101 -9.20 6.25 -3.63
C LYS A 101 -9.64 7.00 -4.90
N ALA A 102 -8.70 7.51 -5.68
CA ALA A 102 -8.98 8.22 -6.93
C ALA A 102 -9.59 7.28 -7.98
N MET A 103 -9.01 6.09 -8.17
CA MET A 103 -9.53 5.06 -9.07
C MET A 103 -10.90 4.55 -8.65
N ARG A 104 -11.11 4.31 -7.34
CA ARG A 104 -12.40 3.84 -6.83
C ARG A 104 -13.51 4.85 -7.09
N ARG A 105 -13.22 6.14 -6.87
CA ARG A 105 -14.18 7.21 -7.17
C ARG A 105 -14.56 7.18 -8.65
N GLU A 106 -13.59 7.03 -9.54
CA GLU A 106 -13.84 6.95 -10.97
C GLU A 106 -14.71 5.74 -11.34
N LEU A 107 -14.38 4.55 -10.84
CA LEU A 107 -15.14 3.32 -11.13
C LEU A 107 -16.59 3.34 -10.62
N ARG A 108 -16.88 4.12 -9.58
CA ARG A 108 -18.25 4.30 -9.07
C ARG A 108 -19.10 5.29 -9.89
N HIS A 109 -18.48 6.02 -10.81
CA HIS A 109 -19.13 7.01 -11.67
C HIS A 109 -19.09 6.64 -13.16
N ARG A 110 -18.47 5.51 -13.51
CA ARG A 110 -18.52 4.88 -14.83
C ARG A 110 -19.73 3.94 -14.91
#